data_AF-A0A8J4K7J0-F1
#
_entry.id   AF-A0A8J4K7J0-F1
#
_cell.length_a   1.000
_cell.length_b   1.000
_cell.length_c   1.000
_cell.angle_alpha   90.00
_cell.angle_beta   90.00
_cell.angle_gamma   90.00
#
_symmetry.space_group_name_H-M   'P 1'
#
loop_
_entity.id
_entity.type
_entity.pdbx_description
1 polymer ?
#
loop_
_entity_poly.entity_id
_entity_poly.type
_entity_poly.pdbx_seq_one_letter_code
_entity_poly.pdbx_strand_id
1 'polypeptide(L)' 'TVVEKLVNDLLGVCQILSADDFMPRLQPAVGVGSFLGGWNASGEDLVCRLLVPLKPPPGHSFHLELGT' A
#
# COMPACT_ATOMS: atom_id res chain seq x y z
N THR A 1 7.49 4.88 -9.96
CA THR A 1 6.65 5.27 -11.13
C THR A 1 5.83 6.51 -10.81
N VAL A 2 5.20 7.16 -11.80
CA VAL A 2 4.28 8.30 -11.54
C VAL A 2 3.15 7.86 -10.58
N VAL A 3 2.65 6.65 -10.74
CA VAL A 3 1.61 6.06 -9.89
C VAL A 3 2.10 5.88 -8.45
N GLU A 4 3.30 5.31 -8.25
CA GLU A 4 3.89 5.19 -6.89
C GLU A 4 4.03 6.55 -6.21
N LYS A 5 4.49 7.58 -6.95
CA LYS A 5 4.64 8.92 -6.40
C LYS A 5 3.28 9.49 -5.96
N LEU A 6 2.27 9.41 -6.82
CA LEU A 6 0.92 9.85 -6.51
C LEU A 6 0.36 9.14 -5.27
N VAL A 7 0.53 7.83 -5.18
CA VAL A 7 0.08 7.04 -4.03
C VAL A 7 0.86 7.44 -2.78
N ASN A 8 2.17 7.64 -2.85
CA ASN A 8 2.97 8.09 -1.71
C ASN A 8 2.53 9.47 -1.19
N ASP A 9 2.23 10.41 -2.07
CA ASP A 9 1.73 11.73 -1.69
C ASP A 9 0.38 11.61 -0.96
N LEU A 10 -0.54 10.77 -1.45
CA LEU A 10 -1.82 10.49 -0.80
C LEU A 10 -1.65 9.84 0.58
N LEU A 11 -0.78 8.82 0.68
CA LEU A 11 -0.49 8.14 1.95
C LEU A 11 0.10 9.11 2.99
N GLY A 12 0.90 10.08 2.54
CA GLY A 12 1.43 11.14 3.40
C GLY A 12 0.32 12.01 4.00
N VAL A 13 -0.66 12.42 3.19
CA VAL A 13 -1.84 13.16 3.67
C VAL A 13 -2.62 12.31 4.68
N CYS A 14 -2.89 11.04 4.37
CA CYS A 14 -3.60 10.14 5.29
C CYS A 14 -2.87 10.01 6.64
N GLN A 15 -1.54 9.88 6.64
CA GLN A 15 -0.75 9.78 7.87
C GLN A 15 -0.83 11.02 8.76
N ILE A 16 -0.89 12.20 8.15
CA ILE A 16 -1.06 13.46 8.88
C ILE A 16 -2.46 13.50 9.51
N LEU A 17 -3.48 13.11 8.75
CA LEU A 17 -4.86 13.13 9.22
C LEU A 17 -5.14 12.09 10.31
N SER A 18 -4.45 10.94 10.29
CA SER A 18 -4.62 9.85 11.26
C SER A 18 -3.52 9.85 12.34
N ALA A 19 -2.87 10.99 12.59
CA ALA A 19 -1.62 11.00 13.35
C ALA A 19 -1.78 10.62 14.83
N ASP A 20 -2.92 10.94 15.43
CA ASP A 20 -3.21 10.69 16.86
C ASP A 20 -4.11 9.47 17.08
N ASP A 21 -4.56 8.84 16.00
CA ASP A 21 -5.44 7.69 16.07
C ASP A 21 -4.66 6.39 16.35
N PHE A 22 -5.40 5.36 16.77
CA PHE A 22 -4.91 3.99 16.85
C PHE A 22 -4.75 3.32 15.47
N MET A 23 -4.29 4.07 14.48
CA MET A 23 -4.17 3.62 13.09
C MET A 23 -2.75 3.15 12.77
N PRO A 24 -2.59 2.08 11.97
CA PRO A 24 -1.30 1.66 11.46
C PRO A 24 -0.61 2.80 10.69
N ARG A 25 0.70 2.94 10.85
CA ARG A 25 1.49 3.91 10.09
C ARG A 25 1.75 3.37 8.69
N LEU A 26 1.26 4.08 7.69
CA LEU A 26 1.45 3.75 6.27
C LEU A 26 2.92 4.00 5.88
N GLN A 27 3.55 3.07 5.17
CA GLN A 27 4.88 3.25 4.61
C GLN A 27 4.79 3.55 3.10
N PRO A 28 5.89 4.01 2.47
CA PRO A 28 5.91 4.21 1.03
C PRO A 28 5.46 2.96 0.27
N ALA A 29 4.60 3.17 -0.73
CA ALA A 29 4.11 2.14 -1.61
C ALA A 29 5.26 1.51 -2.40
N VAL A 30 5.22 0.19 -2.51
CA VAL A 30 6.15 -0.63 -3.27
C VAL A 30 5.42 -1.17 -4.49
N GLY A 31 5.99 -0.90 -5.67
CA GLY A 31 5.58 -1.53 -6.92
C GLY A 31 5.72 -3.04 -6.81
N VAL A 32 4.60 -3.76 -6.83
CA VAL A 32 4.63 -5.18 -7.16
C VAL A 32 4.51 -5.24 -8.66
N GLY A 33 5.48 -5.89 -9.31
CA GLY A 33 5.50 -6.02 -10.76
C GLY A 33 4.09 -6.32 -11.27
N SER A 34 3.68 -5.60 -12.32
CA SER A 34 2.44 -5.88 -13.03
C SER A 34 2.50 -7.35 -13.42
N PHE A 35 1.75 -8.22 -12.72
CA PHE A 35 1.47 -9.53 -13.28
C PHE A 35 0.51 -9.27 -14.41
N LEU A 36 1.14 -9.06 -15.55
CA LEU A 36 0.60 -8.91 -16.88
C LEU A 36 0.11 -10.32 -17.26
N GLY A 37 -0.89 -10.77 -16.52
CA GLY A 37 -1.55 -12.05 -16.70
C GLY A 37 -2.41 -11.94 -17.94
N GLY A 38 -1.82 -12.27 -19.08
CA GLY A 38 -2.49 -12.32 -20.37
C GLY A 38 -2.74 -10.93 -20.95
N TRP A 39 -1.85 -10.47 -21.82
CA TRP A 39 -2.26 -9.50 -22.82
C TRP A 39 -3.29 -10.18 -23.74
N ASN A 40 -4.59 -10.02 -23.47
CA ASN A 40 -5.52 -10.08 -24.59
C ASN A 40 -5.49 -8.69 -25.23
N ALA A 41 -5.28 -8.65 -26.54
CA ALA A 41 -5.14 -7.45 -27.35
C ALA A 41 -6.45 -6.65 -27.51
N SER A 42 -7.33 -6.68 -26.50
CA SER A 42 -8.67 -6.10 -26.52
C SER A 42 -8.88 -5.21 -25.29
N GLY A 43 -8.22 -4.05 -25.28
CA GLY A 43 -8.64 -2.90 -24.47
C GLY A 43 -8.76 -3.13 -22.96
N GLU A 44 -7.86 -3.91 -22.36
CA GLU A 44 -7.97 -4.30 -20.95
C GLU A 44 -7.39 -3.22 -20.00
N ASP A 45 -8.15 -2.90 -18.95
CA ASP A 45 -7.83 -1.92 -17.92
C ASP A 45 -6.42 -2.13 -17.34
N LEU A 46 -5.60 -1.07 -17.37
CA LEU A 46 -4.28 -1.06 -16.74
C LEU A 46 -4.42 -1.12 -15.21
N VAL A 47 -4.48 -2.33 -14.66
CA VAL A 47 -4.54 -2.53 -13.20
C VAL A 47 -3.14 -2.37 -12.60
N CYS A 48 -2.88 -1.22 -11.98
CA CYS A 48 -1.68 -1.01 -11.18
C CYS A 48 -1.85 -1.62 -9.78
N ARG A 49 -0.98 -2.57 -9.43
CA ARG A 49 -0.96 -3.16 -8.09
C ARG A 49 0.21 -2.60 -7.29
N LEU A 50 -0.10 -2.03 -6.12
CA LEU A 50 0.88 -1.47 -5.19
C LEU A 50 0.67 -2.08 -3.82
N LEU A 51 1.75 -2.49 -3.17
CA LEU A 51 1.72 -2.85 -1.75
C LEU A 51 2.06 -1.63 -0.92
N VAL A 52 1.29 -1.39 0.13
CA VAL A 52 1.55 -0.36 1.12
C VAL A 52 1.89 -1.04 2.43
N PRO A 53 3.19 -1.17 2.79
CA PRO A 53 3.56 -1.78 4.05
C PRO A 53 3.01 -0.96 5.21
N LEU A 54 2.61 -1.66 6.27
CA LEU A 54 2.08 -1.05 7.48
C LEU A 54 3.09 -1.22 8.62
N LYS A 55 3.16 -0.22 9.49
CA LYS A 55 3.76 -0.31 10.82
C LYS A 55 2.67 -0.24 11.89
N PRO A 56 2.89 -0.82 13.08
CA PRO A 56 1.90 -0.76 14.15
C PRO A 56 1.64 0.70 14.56
N PRO A 57 0.46 0.98 15.16
CA PRO A 57 0.22 2.25 15.82
C PRO A 57 1.31 2.55 16.87
N PRO A 58 1.52 3.83 17.24
CA PRO A 58 2.46 4.19 18.30
C PRO A 58 2.21 3.38 19.59
N GLY A 59 3.29 2.88 20.20
CA GLY A 59 3.21 2.06 21.42
C GLY A 59 2.78 0.61 21.21
N HIS A 60 2.62 0.15 19.97
CA HIS A 60 2.15 -1.21 19.66
C HIS A 60 3.15 -1.98 18.81
N SER A 61 2.97 -3.29 18.75
CA SER A 61 3.77 -4.21 17.94
C SER A 61 2.88 -5.15 17.16
N PHE A 62 3.25 -5.45 15.92
CA PHE A 62 2.62 -6.52 15.18
C PHE A 62 3.18 -7.86 15.63
N HIS A 63 2.30 -8.82 15.86
CA HIS A 63 2.65 -10.20 16.16
C HIS A 63 2.14 -11.09 15.03
N LEU A 64 2.99 -11.97 14.52
CA LEU A 64 2.58 -12.97 13.56
C LEU A 64 1.76 -14.03 14.30
N GLU A 65 0.49 -14.17 13.94
CA GLU A 65 -0.33 -15.28 14.41
C GLU A 65 -0.06 -16.50 13.51
N LEU A 66 0.54 -17.55 14.07
CA LEU A 66 0.62 -18.84 13.40
C LEU A 66 -0.73 -19.53 13.59
N GLY A 67 -1.42 -19.79 12.47
CA GLY A 67 -2.70 -20.51 12.48
C GLY A 67 -2.59 -21.88 13.18
N THR A 68 -3.74 -22.39 13.64
CA THR A 68 -3.88 -23.78 14.13
C THR A 68 -4.30 -24.72 13.03
#